data_AF-A0A2P4S8Z9-F1
#
_entry.id   AF-A0A2P4S8Z9-F1
#
_cell.length_a   1.000
_cell.length_b   1.000
_cell.length_c   1.000
_cell.angle_alpha   90.00
_cell.angle_beta   90.00
_cell.angle_gamma   90.00
#
_symmetry.space_group_name_H-M   'P 1'
#
loop_
_entity.id
_entity.type
_entity.pdbx_description
1 polymer ?
#
loop_
_entity_poly.entity_id
_entity_poly.type
_entity_poly.pdbx_seq_one_letter_code
_entity_poly.pdbx_strand_id
1 'polypeptide(L)'
;MPFTLPFLLLPSEQEPKEAEEELMVSSLQPEVWAALFRQHWDPLLPWLHQELHIIFGTQWWSAMAVENLIMSALCDTGLDRKALIQQLWPAVGDRTEMFSQGLTDIAACQWGEEAY
;
A
#
# COMPACT_ATOMS: atom_id res chain seq x y z
N MET A 1 18.03 -56.53 5.73
CA MET A 1 16.66 -56.40 6.27
C MET A 1 16.07 -55.08 5.77
N PRO A 2 14.96 -55.06 5.03
CA PRO A 2 14.12 -53.86 4.90
C PRO A 2 12.90 -54.00 5.82
N PHE A 3 12.58 -52.95 6.59
CA PHE A 3 11.33 -52.85 7.33
C PHE A 3 10.41 -51.86 6.63
N THR A 4 9.14 -52.23 6.50
CA THR A 4 8.09 -51.50 5.78
C THR A 4 6.95 -51.13 6.75
N LEU A 5 6.73 -49.81 6.89
CA LEU A 5 5.47 -49.04 7.14
C LEU A 5 4.72 -49.25 8.49
N PRO A 6 3.72 -48.41 8.92
CA PRO A 6 2.98 -47.32 8.23
C PRO A 6 2.62 -46.02 9.04
N PHE A 7 2.21 -44.97 8.30
CA PHE A 7 1.13 -43.99 8.52
C PHE A 7 0.58 -43.65 9.95
N LEU A 8 0.58 -42.34 10.29
CA LEU A 8 -0.54 -41.49 10.82
C LEU A 8 -0.13 -40.53 11.98
N LEU A 9 -0.02 -39.21 11.71
CA LEU A 9 -0.91 -38.12 12.21
C LEU A 9 -0.27 -36.73 11.95
N LEU A 10 -1.01 -35.85 11.25
CA LEU A 10 -0.74 -34.40 11.06
C LEU A 10 -1.08 -33.59 12.34
N PRO A 11 -0.56 -32.36 12.52
CA PRO A 11 -1.29 -31.14 12.07
C PRO A 11 -0.33 -30.14 11.37
N SER A 12 -0.64 -29.61 10.18
CA SER A 12 -1.51 -28.46 9.92
C SER A 12 -1.07 -27.21 10.67
N GLU A 13 -0.05 -26.52 10.16
CA GLU A 13 -0.01 -25.05 10.20
C GLU A 13 0.49 -24.60 8.84
N GLN A 14 -0.33 -23.75 8.23
CA GLN A 14 -0.23 -23.27 6.88
C GLN A 14 1.11 -22.54 6.70
N GLU A 15 1.66 -22.67 5.49
CA GLU A 15 2.81 -21.90 5.01
C GLU A 15 2.75 -20.44 5.51
N PRO A 16 3.88 -19.81 5.87
CA PRO A 16 3.93 -18.38 6.16
C PRO A 16 3.73 -17.57 4.86
N LYS A 17 2.59 -17.75 4.19
CA LYS A 17 2.24 -17.06 2.94
C LYS A 17 1.97 -15.59 3.16
N GLU A 18 1.57 -15.21 4.37
CA GLU A 18 1.28 -13.83 4.74
C GLU A 18 2.57 -12.98 4.84
N ALA A 19 3.71 -13.58 5.19
CA ALA A 19 5.00 -12.86 5.29
C ALA A 19 5.74 -12.73 3.95
N GLU A 20 5.48 -13.64 3.00
CA GLU A 20 6.05 -13.57 1.64
C GLU A 20 5.20 -12.68 0.71
N GLU A 21 3.90 -12.57 0.94
CA GLU A 21 3.01 -11.64 0.21
C GLU A 21 3.37 -10.17 0.47
N GLU A 22 3.61 -9.78 1.73
CA GLU A 22 4.04 -8.41 2.06
C GLU A 22 5.39 -8.05 1.39
N LEU A 23 6.31 -9.01 1.30
CA LEU A 23 7.61 -8.82 0.67
C LEU A 23 7.50 -8.65 -0.86
N MET A 24 6.56 -9.34 -1.50
CA MET A 24 6.40 -9.30 -2.95
C MET A 24 5.71 -8.02 -3.44
N VAL A 25 4.77 -7.46 -2.66
CA VAL A 25 4.12 -6.16 -2.95
C VAL A 25 5.14 -5.01 -2.94
N SER A 26 6.18 -5.11 -2.09
CA SER A 26 7.31 -4.17 -2.08
C SER A 26 8.30 -4.36 -3.25
N SER A 27 8.20 -5.47 -3.98
CA SER A 27 9.14 -5.83 -5.06
C SER A 27 8.69 -5.39 -6.46
N LEU A 28 7.44 -4.95 -6.60
CA LEU A 28 6.91 -4.39 -7.84
C LEU A 28 7.64 -3.09 -8.19
N GLN A 29 8.14 -3.02 -9.42
CA GLN A 29 8.81 -1.83 -9.93
C GLN A 29 7.87 -0.61 -9.86
N PRO A 30 8.39 0.59 -9.50
CA PRO A 30 7.60 1.82 -9.44
C PRO A 30 6.75 2.06 -10.69
N GLU A 31 7.23 1.67 -11.87
CA GLU A 31 6.53 1.80 -13.13
C GLU A 31 5.24 0.97 -13.20
N VAL A 32 5.20 -0.19 -12.56
CA VAL A 32 4.01 -1.06 -12.50
C VAL A 32 2.97 -0.45 -11.57
N TRP A 33 3.40 0.01 -10.40
CA TRP A 33 2.55 0.78 -9.49
C TRP A 33 1.97 2.01 -10.16
N ALA A 34 2.79 2.75 -10.91
CA ALA A 34 2.36 3.93 -11.64
C ALA A 34 1.28 3.61 -12.68
N ALA A 35 1.39 2.47 -13.37
CA ALA A 35 0.37 2.03 -14.31
C ALA A 35 -0.95 1.68 -13.60
N LEU A 36 -0.88 0.95 -12.48
CA LEU A 36 -2.03 0.58 -11.66
C LEU A 36 -2.75 1.82 -11.11
N PHE A 37 -2.03 2.75 -10.47
CA PHE A 37 -2.63 3.95 -9.92
C PHE A 37 -3.24 4.86 -10.99
N ARG A 38 -2.63 4.95 -12.17
CA ARG A 38 -3.21 5.70 -13.30
C ARG A 38 -4.48 5.04 -13.85
N GLN A 39 -4.57 3.72 -13.79
CA GLN A 39 -5.70 2.97 -14.32
C GLN A 39 -6.85 2.88 -13.29
N HIS A 40 -6.51 2.77 -12.02
CA HIS A 40 -7.44 2.51 -10.94
C HIS A 40 -7.08 3.36 -9.71
N TRP A 41 -7.41 4.64 -9.74
CA TRP A 41 -7.23 5.53 -8.57
C TRP A 41 -8.43 5.45 -7.61
N ASP A 42 -9.60 5.09 -8.13
CA ASP A 42 -10.88 5.12 -7.44
C ASP A 42 -10.91 4.37 -6.09
N PRO A 43 -10.23 3.23 -5.89
CA PRO A 43 -10.25 2.52 -4.61
C PRO A 43 -9.61 3.29 -3.46
N LEU A 44 -8.65 4.17 -3.75
CA LEU A 44 -7.98 4.98 -2.73
C LEU A 44 -8.78 6.23 -2.36
N LEU A 45 -9.66 6.72 -3.25
CA LEU A 45 -10.39 7.97 -3.07
C LEU A 45 -11.22 8.04 -1.78
N PRO A 46 -12.00 7.02 -1.36
CA PRO A 46 -12.82 7.13 -0.15
C PRO A 46 -12.00 7.36 1.11
N TRP A 47 -10.93 6.57 1.28
CA TRP A 47 -10.02 6.70 2.42
C TRP A 47 -9.24 8.01 2.34
N LEU A 48 -8.74 8.35 1.14
CA LEU A 48 -7.94 9.54 0.92
C LEU A 48 -8.72 10.82 1.19
N HIS A 49 -9.95 10.94 0.68
CA HIS A 49 -10.80 12.10 0.94
C HIS A 49 -11.12 12.24 2.44
N GLN A 50 -11.34 11.13 3.15
CA GLN A 50 -11.57 11.16 4.59
C GLN A 50 -10.34 11.68 5.34
N GLU A 51 -9.16 11.17 5.01
CA GLU A 51 -7.92 11.56 5.67
C GLU A 51 -7.54 13.01 5.35
N LEU A 52 -7.70 13.44 4.09
CA LEU A 52 -7.51 14.84 3.70
C LEU A 52 -8.52 15.77 4.35
N HIS A 53 -9.76 15.34 4.58
CA HIS A 53 -10.73 16.11 5.33
C HIS A 53 -10.33 16.29 6.79
N ILE A 54 -9.76 15.25 7.42
CA ILE A 54 -9.20 15.35 8.78
C ILE A 54 -8.00 16.30 8.81
N ILE A 55 -7.19 16.31 7.76
CA ILE A 55 -5.97 17.12 7.69
C ILE A 55 -6.27 18.59 7.41
N PHE A 56 -7.07 18.87 6.39
CA PHE A 56 -7.30 20.21 5.83
C PHE A 56 -8.66 20.81 6.21
N GLY A 57 -9.57 20.02 6.81
CA GLY A 57 -10.90 20.47 7.20
C GLY A 57 -11.70 20.98 6.01
N THR A 58 -12.14 22.23 6.08
CA THR A 58 -12.92 22.89 5.02
C THR A 58 -12.06 23.47 3.89
N GLN A 59 -10.73 23.39 3.98
CA GLN A 59 -9.80 23.87 2.94
C GLN A 59 -9.72 22.87 1.78
N TRP A 60 -10.81 22.76 1.03
CA TRP A 60 -10.93 21.80 -0.07
C TRP A 60 -9.92 22.02 -1.20
N TRP A 61 -9.49 23.25 -1.45
CA TRP A 61 -8.43 23.54 -2.43
C TRP A 61 -7.09 22.93 -2.04
N SER A 62 -6.73 23.01 -0.75
CA SER A 62 -5.52 22.40 -0.22
C SER A 62 -5.60 20.88 -0.30
N ALA A 63 -6.74 20.31 0.08
CA ALA A 63 -7.00 18.87 -0.04
C ALA A 63 -6.83 18.38 -1.49
N MET A 64 -7.44 19.06 -2.46
CA MET A 64 -7.33 18.71 -3.88
C MET A 64 -5.90 18.85 -4.43
N ALA A 65 -5.15 19.85 -3.97
CA ALA A 65 -3.74 19.99 -4.35
C ALA A 65 -2.88 18.83 -3.80
N VAL A 66 -3.13 18.43 -2.55
CA VAL A 66 -2.42 17.32 -1.92
C VAL A 66 -2.82 15.98 -2.53
N GLU A 67 -4.08 15.78 -2.88
CA GLU A 67 -4.53 14.58 -3.60
C GLU A 67 -3.76 14.37 -4.91
N ASN A 68 -3.63 15.42 -5.72
CA ASN A 68 -2.83 15.38 -6.95
C ASN A 68 -1.34 15.11 -6.68
N LEU A 69 -0.79 15.71 -5.61
CA LEU A 69 0.59 15.44 -5.19
C LEU A 69 0.78 13.97 -4.82
N ILE A 70 -0.17 13.38 -4.09
CA ILE A 70 -0.12 11.96 -3.69
C ILE A 70 -0.19 11.05 -4.91
N MET A 71 -1.10 11.32 -5.85
CA MET A 71 -1.18 10.54 -7.09
C MET A 71 0.15 10.59 -7.86
N SER A 72 0.77 11.77 -7.97
CA SER A 72 2.08 11.94 -8.60
C SER A 72 3.17 11.17 -7.84
N ALA A 73 3.21 11.31 -6.52
CA ALA A 73 4.22 10.66 -5.67
C ALA A 73 4.15 9.13 -5.79
N LEU A 74 2.95 8.57 -5.71
CA LEU A 74 2.73 7.14 -5.90
C LEU A 74 3.10 6.66 -7.31
N CYS A 75 2.88 7.47 -8.34
CA CYS A 75 3.32 7.15 -9.70
C CYS A 75 4.84 7.20 -9.86
N ASP A 76 5.53 8.07 -9.12
CA ASP A 76 6.98 8.25 -9.25
C ASP A 76 7.76 7.25 -8.39
N THR A 77 7.24 6.91 -7.20
CA THR A 77 7.96 6.15 -6.18
C THR A 77 7.35 4.77 -5.91
N GLY A 78 6.15 4.49 -6.41
CA GLY A 78 5.37 3.35 -5.95
C GLY A 78 5.06 3.45 -4.45
N LEU A 79 5.06 2.31 -3.76
CA LEU A 79 4.81 2.21 -2.32
C LEU A 79 6.07 2.41 -1.44
N ASP A 80 7.14 3.05 -1.95
CA ASP A 80 8.29 3.40 -1.12
C ASP A 80 7.92 4.44 -0.06
N ARG A 81 7.70 3.98 1.17
CA ARG A 81 7.30 4.81 2.32
C ARG A 81 8.28 5.94 2.59
N LYS A 82 9.59 5.74 2.41
CA LYS A 82 10.59 6.77 2.70
C LYS A 82 10.52 7.90 1.68
N ALA A 83 10.36 7.55 0.40
CA ALA A 83 10.19 8.52 -0.68
C ALA A 83 8.85 9.26 -0.55
N LEU A 84 7.76 8.56 -0.23
CA LEU A 84 6.46 9.16 0.06
C LEU A 84 6.54 10.16 1.22
N ILE A 85 7.20 9.81 2.32
CA ILE A 85 7.40 10.74 3.45
C ILE A 85 8.14 11.99 2.99
N GLN A 86 9.23 11.85 2.22
CA GLN A 86 10.00 12.99 1.75
C GLN A 86 9.19 13.92 0.83
N GLN A 87 8.36 13.36 -0.05
CA GLN A 87 7.56 14.15 -0.98
C GLN A 87 6.32 14.79 -0.34
N LEU A 88 5.69 14.08 0.60
CA LEU A 88 4.45 14.54 1.24
C LEU A 88 4.70 15.43 2.47
N TRP A 89 5.88 15.37 3.09
CA TRP A 89 6.23 16.16 4.27
C TRP A 89 5.93 17.67 4.14
N PRO A 90 6.27 18.34 3.02
CA PRO A 90 6.00 19.77 2.86
C PRO A 90 4.50 20.12 2.85
N ALA A 91 3.64 19.17 2.50
CA ALA A 91 2.21 19.39 2.32
C ALA A 91 1.37 18.89 3.51
N VAL A 92 1.73 17.73 4.08
CA VAL A 92 0.99 17.06 5.15
C VAL A 92 1.58 17.34 6.54
N GLY A 93 2.86 17.76 6.61
CA GLY A 93 3.54 18.14 7.85
C GLY A 93 3.73 16.96 8.81
N ASP A 94 3.53 17.19 10.11
CA ASP A 94 3.82 16.20 11.16
C ASP A 94 3.01 14.89 11.05
N ARG A 95 1.90 14.90 10.30
CA ARG A 95 1.09 13.70 10.06
C ARG A 95 1.58 12.83 8.92
N THR A 96 2.57 13.28 8.17
CA THR A 96 3.05 12.61 6.94
C THR A 96 3.42 11.15 7.18
N GLU A 97 4.02 10.85 8.33
CA GLU A 97 4.46 9.48 8.61
C GLU A 97 3.26 8.54 8.82
N MET A 98 2.28 8.94 9.62
CA MET A 98 1.03 8.19 9.79
C MET A 98 0.23 8.10 8.48
N PHE A 99 0.19 9.22 7.74
CA PHE A 99 -0.49 9.31 6.45
C PHE A 99 0.11 8.34 5.42
N SER A 100 1.44 8.33 5.29
CA SER A 100 2.15 7.44 4.37
C SER A 100 1.94 5.97 4.72
N GLN A 101 1.88 5.63 6.02
CA GLN A 101 1.62 4.27 6.46
C GLN A 101 0.21 3.83 6.03
N GLY A 102 -0.81 4.63 6.35
CA GLY A 102 -2.19 4.29 5.98
C GLY A 102 -2.37 4.22 4.46
N LEU A 103 -1.67 5.06 3.70
CA LEU A 103 -1.70 5.03 2.23
C LEU A 103 -1.12 3.71 1.70
N THR A 104 0.04 3.27 2.22
CA THR A 104 0.65 2.00 1.86
C THR A 104 -0.23 0.81 2.27
N ASP A 105 -0.81 0.83 3.48
CA ASP A 105 -1.66 -0.25 3.98
C ASP A 105 -2.92 -0.40 3.13
N ILE A 106 -3.63 0.70 2.84
CA ILE A 106 -4.82 0.65 2.00
C ILE A 106 -4.47 0.24 0.57
N ALA A 107 -3.38 0.76 0.00
CA ALA A 107 -2.95 0.35 -1.34
C ALA A 107 -2.61 -1.14 -1.39
N ALA A 108 -1.92 -1.67 -0.38
CA ALA A 108 -1.65 -3.11 -0.27
C ALA A 108 -2.95 -3.92 -0.14
N CYS A 109 -3.95 -3.45 0.61
CA CYS A 109 -5.25 -4.12 0.69
C CYS A 109 -6.03 -4.12 -0.63
N GLN A 110 -5.97 -3.04 -1.42
CA GLN A 110 -6.73 -2.92 -2.67
C GLN A 110 -6.08 -3.70 -3.82
N TRP A 111 -4.75 -3.71 -3.89
CA TRP A 111 -4.00 -4.37 -4.98
C TRP A 111 -3.32 -5.68 -4.58
N GLY A 112 -3.50 -6.13 -3.33
CA GLY A 112 -2.95 -7.40 -2.84
C GLY A 112 -3.51 -8.62 -3.58
N GLU A 113 -4.73 -8.56 -4.11
CA GLU A 113 -5.31 -9.64 -4.94
C GLU A 113 -5.01 -9.51 -6.45
N GLU A 114 -4.72 -8.31 -6.97
CA GLU A 114 -4.45 -8.08 -8.42
C GLU A 114 -2.97 -8.28 -8.80
N ALA A 115 -2.13 -8.57 -7.83
CA ALA A 115 -0.73 -8.97 -8.02
C ALA A 115 -0.54 -10.51 -8.11
N TYR A 116 -1.62 -11.28 -8.31
CA TYR A 116 -1.65 -12.74 -8.34
C TYR A 116 -1.88 -13.33 -9.74
#